data_AF-A0A6M1M260-F1
#
_entry.id   AF-A0A6M1M260-F1
#
_cell.length_a   1.000
_cell.length_b   1.000
_cell.length_c   1.000
_cell.angle_alpha   90.00
_cell.angle_beta   90.00
_cell.angle_gamma   90.00
#
_symmetry.space_group_name_H-M   'P 1'
#
loop_
_entity.id
_entity.type
_entity.pdbx_description
1 polymer ?
#
loop_
_entity_poly.entity_id
_entity_poly.type
_entity_poly.pdbx_seq_one_letter_code
_entity_poly.pdbx_strand_id
1 'polypeptide(L)' 'MRLVDSLLPRPALTNPSLLAATVTSLSHRAASRQDLWRLLTDSYTVDLDAVAAVLPRQEPEPDWLPSKR' A
#
# COMPACT_ATOMS: atom_id res chain seq x y z
N MET A 1 -21.75 2.66 14.11
CA MET A 1 -22.28 3.91 13.54
C MET A 1 -21.24 4.44 12.56
N ARG A 2 -21.28 4.01 11.28
CA ARG A 2 -20.43 4.56 10.22
C ARG A 2 -21.20 5.72 9.61
N LEU A 3 -20.81 6.95 9.92
CA LEU A 3 -21.43 8.15 9.37
C LEU A 3 -20.33 9.12 8.98
N VAL A 4 -20.47 9.61 7.75
CA VAL A 4 -19.62 10.56 7.02
C VAL A 4 -18.45 9.91 6.27
N ASP A 5 -18.79 9.10 5.25
CA ASP A 5 -18.02 9.15 4.00
C ASP A 5 -18.07 10.60 3.54
N SER A 6 -17.00 11.32 3.86
CA SER A 6 -16.84 12.70 3.43
C SER A 6 -16.78 12.63 1.91
N LEU A 7 -17.82 13.13 1.22
CA LEU A 7 -17.85 13.28 -0.25
C LEU A 7 -16.77 14.24 -0.78
N LEU A 8 -15.78 14.57 0.05
CA LEU A 8 -14.61 15.33 -0.32
C LEU A 8 -13.72 14.42 -1.18
N PRO A 9 -13.24 14.91 -2.33
CA PRO A 9 -12.34 14.13 -3.16
C PRO A 9 -11.09 13.76 -2.34
N ARG A 10 -10.85 12.46 -2.19
CA ARG A 10 -9.62 11.98 -1.56
C ARG A 10 -8.41 12.51 -2.34
N PRO A 11 -7.38 13.00 -1.65
CA PRO A 11 -6.17 13.47 -2.31
C PRO A 11 -5.54 12.33 -3.14
N ALA A 12 -5.13 12.65 -4.37
CA ALA A 12 -4.50 11.69 -5.27
C ALA A 12 -2.98 11.66 -5.04
N LEU A 13 -2.45 10.49 -4.70
CA LEU A 13 -1.02 10.23 -4.58
C LEU A 13 -0.47 9.73 -5.91
N THR A 14 -0.32 10.65 -6.87
CA THR A 14 0.22 10.34 -8.21
C THR A 14 1.74 10.54 -8.30
N ASN A 15 2.33 11.29 -7.37
CA ASN A 15 3.78 11.50 -7.34
C ASN A 15 4.48 10.33 -6.64
N PRO A 16 5.41 9.62 -7.30
CA PRO A 16 6.06 8.43 -6.76
C PRO A 16 6.92 8.71 -5.52
N SER A 17 7.57 9.88 -5.44
CA SER A 17 8.35 10.27 -4.26
C SER A 17 7.45 10.54 -3.05
N LEU A 18 6.29 11.17 -3.29
CA LEU A 18 5.30 11.44 -2.25
C LEU A 18 4.61 10.15 -1.80
N LEU A 19 4.35 9.24 -2.74
CA LEU A 19 3.85 7.90 -2.46
C LEU A 19 4.83 7.11 -1.59
N ALA A 20 6.12 7.09 -1.93
CA ALA A 20 7.17 6.43 -1.14
C ALA A 20 7.23 6.99 0.28
N ALA A 21 7.28 8.32 0.43
CA ALA A 21 7.29 8.95 1.75
C ALA A 21 6.03 8.62 2.58
N THR A 22 4.86 8.60 1.93
CA THR A 22 3.59 8.27 2.58
C THR A 22 3.55 6.80 3.02
N VAL A 23 3.98 5.88 2.17
CA VAL A 23 4.08 4.45 2.49
C VAL A 23 5.04 4.22 3.66
N THR A 24 6.20 4.89 3.68
CA THR A 24 7.13 4.84 4.82
C THR A 24 6.51 5.39 6.11
N SER A 25 5.77 6.49 6.03
CA SER A 25 5.09 7.04 7.22
C SER A 25 3.98 6.11 7.74
N LEU A 26 3.23 5.47 6.84
CA LEU A 26 2.14 4.56 7.20
C LEU A 26 2.65 3.21 7.67
N SER A 27 3.80 2.73 7.18
CA SER A 27 4.38 1.45 7.61
C SER A 27 4.76 1.44 9.09
N HIS A 28 5.13 2.59 9.66
CA HIS A 28 5.35 2.73 11.09
C HIS A 28 4.07 2.63 11.94
N ARG A 29 2.88 2.79 11.34
CA ARG A 29 1.59 2.74 12.03
C ARG A 29 0.78 1.48 11.71
N ALA A 30 1.06 0.84 10.58
CA ALA A 30 0.35 -0.33 10.11
C ALA A 30 0.82 -1.59 10.86
N ALA A 31 -0.12 -2.37 11.38
CA ALA A 31 0.19 -3.65 12.04
C ALA A 31 0.55 -4.76 11.04
N SER A 32 0.21 -4.58 9.75
CA SER A 32 0.48 -5.53 8.67
C SER A 32 0.44 -4.85 7.30
N ARG A 33 0.85 -5.56 6.24
CA ARG A 33 0.73 -5.06 4.86
C ARG A 33 -0.73 -4.81 4.44
N GLN A 34 -1.65 -5.69 4.86
CA GLN A 34 -3.08 -5.50 4.60
C GLN A 34 -3.61 -4.25 5.31
N ASP A 35 -3.12 -3.99 6.52
CA ASP A 35 -3.46 -2.78 7.27
C ASP A 35 -2.88 -1.51 6.63
N LEU A 36 -1.64 -1.58 6.13
CA LEU A 36 -1.03 -0.50 5.34
C LEU A 36 -1.84 -0.19 4.09
N TRP A 37 -2.24 -1.22 3.34
CA TRP A 37 -3.08 -1.06 2.16
C TRP A 37 -4.43 -0.43 2.49
N ARG A 38 -5.05 -0.85 3.60
CA ARG A 38 -6.30 -0.27 4.09
C ARG A 38 -6.12 1.21 4.46
N LEU A 39 -5.12 1.56 5.26
CA LEU A 39 -4.85 2.95 5.64
C LEU A 39 -4.60 3.85 4.43
N LEU A 40 -3.84 3.35 3.45
CA LEU A 40 -3.51 4.08 2.23
C LEU A 40 -4.76 4.37 1.40
N THR A 41 -5.59 3.36 1.16
CA THR A 41 -6.80 3.47 0.31
C THR A 41 -7.99 4.14 1.01
N ASP A 42 -8.02 4.12 2.34
CA ASP A 42 -9.00 4.86 3.13
C ASP A 42 -8.72 6.38 3.06
N SER A 43 -7.43 6.76 3.14
CA SER A 43 -7.00 8.15 3.20
C SER A 43 -6.74 8.79 1.83
N TYR A 44 -6.37 8.01 0.82
CA TYR A 44 -5.86 8.52 -0.46
C TYR A 44 -6.42 7.75 -1.67
N THR A 45 -6.51 8.45 -2.80
CA THR A 45 -6.62 7.80 -4.11
C THR A 45 -5.20 7.49 -4.59
N VAL A 46 -4.92 6.25 -4.97
CA VAL A 46 -3.57 5.82 -5.35
C VAL A 46 -3.54 5.16 -6.72
N ASP A 47 -2.43 5.33 -7.42
CA ASP A 47 -2.11 4.55 -8.62
C ASP A 47 -1.54 3.18 -8.20
N LEU A 48 -2.16 2.09 -8.67
CA LEU A 48 -1.78 0.73 -8.31
C LEU A 48 -0.39 0.37 -8.82
N ASP A 49 -0.02 0.82 -10.02
CA ASP A 49 1.28 0.51 -10.62
C ASP A 49 2.38 1.26 -9.88
N ALA A 50 2.12 2.52 -9.52
CA ALA A 50 3.06 3.29 -8.69
C ALA A 50 3.24 2.67 -7.30
N VAL A 51 2.16 2.17 -6.68
CA VAL A 51 2.25 1.48 -5.39
C VAL A 51 3.08 0.19 -5.52
N ALA A 52 2.85 -0.59 -6.57
CA ALA A 52 3.59 -1.83 -6.82
C ALA A 52 5.10 -1.58 -7.00
N ALA A 53 5.48 -0.44 -7.59
CA ALA A 53 6.88 -0.04 -7.74
C ALA A 53 7.57 0.34 -6.42
N VAL A 54 6.80 0.81 -5.43
CA VAL A 54 7.31 1.29 -4.13
C VAL A 54 7.29 0.19 -3.06
N LEU A 55 6.35 -0.74 -3.12
CA LEU A 55 6.25 -1.80 -2.12
C LEU A 55 7.37 -2.83 -2.29
N PRO A 56 7.96 -3.31 -1.18
CA PRO A 56 8.96 -4.37 -1.25
C PRO A 56 8.34 -5.61 -1.87
N ARG A 57 8.97 -6.10 -2.94
CA ARG A 57 8.53 -7.28 -3.68
C ARG A 57 8.42 -8.46 -2.70
N GLN A 58 7.28 -9.11 -2.71
CA GLN A 58 7.10 -10.41 -2.08
C GLN A 58 6.92 -11.37 -3.23
N GLU A 59 8.04 -11.83 -3.79
CA GLU A 59 7.96 -13.04 -4.58
C GLU A 59 7.66 -14.16 -3.57
N PRO A 60 6.47 -14.80 -3.60
CA PRO A 60 6.35 -16.08 -2.93
C PRO A 60 7.42 -16.99 -3.54
N GLU A 61 8.17 -17.70 -2.70
CA GLU A 61 9.02 -18.75 -3.25
C GLU A 61 8.12 -19.67 -4.08
N PRO A 62 8.44 -19.90 -5.37
CA PRO A 62 7.66 -20.79 -6.19
C PRO A 62 7.64 -22.19 -5.56
N ASP A 63 6.48 -22.64 -5.11
CA ASP A 63 6.26 -23.97 -4.51
C ASP A 63 6.65 -25.14 -5.44
N TRP A 64 6.85 -24.85 -6.73
CA TRP A 64 7.24 -25.82 -7.75
C TRP A 64 8.76 -26.02 -7.87
N LEU A 65 9.59 -25.22 -7.19
CA LEU A 65 11.04 -25.39 -7.13
C LEU A 65 11.38 -26.26 -5.90
N PRO A 66 11.73 -27.55 -6.08
CA PRO A 66 12.22 -28.33 -4.95
C PRO A 66 13.53 -27.70 -4.45
N SER A 67 13.57 -27.32 -3.17
CA SER A 67 14.79 -26.83 -2.52
C SER A 67 15.92 -27.83 -2.77
N LYS A 68 16.90 -27.46 -3.59
CA LYS A 68 18.07 -28.29 -3.87
C LYS A 68 18.83 -28.52 -2.56
N ARG A 69 18.94 -29.78 -2.15
CA ARG A 69 19.89 -30.22 -1.12
C ARG A 69 21.33 -30.04 -1.60
#